data_AF-A0A4R3LBC2-F1
#
_entry.id   AF-A0A4R3LBC2-F1
#
_cell.length_a   1.000
_cell.length_b   1.000
_cell.length_c   1.000
_cell.angle_alpha   90.00
_cell.angle_beta   90.00
_cell.angle_gamma   90.00
#
_symmetry.space_group_name_H-M   'P 1'
#
loop_
_entity.id
_entity.type
_entity.pdbx_description
1 polymer ?
#
loop_
_entity_poly.entity_id
_entity_poly.type
_entity_poly.pdbx_seq_one_letter_code
_entity_poly.pdbx_strand_id
1 'polypeptide(L)'
;MDSFFEKLHITQWNKLSKDSRLEALQSLERHYAQLQGRDACKFEGMKDKEHFGRYKQGKIYLNHDLLLNDNCYEAVFTVLHEGRHAFQSQTIDLSANNRLAPISDKEIYTWRVSKSGGYLKQQPDYWFQPVEKDANDYALTEMEKIYSQLEPLHGKNNGYKEYKKDLEINFMIEENKLLRTYGKNYLQTIEDKVHKKYILMQTALRHFGDKAYRLHDPAEQYVHQTYPKEILYKDFSAYLPTYLQEKGYTMLHEYLNQEENKSPNLPEFYGEFELHETILPPPLSREGKLIEKLEQAHEKLTHLWKQIDPLGGTEINQRQNEKLQDFNKKVQAEFQKQYPDVQLKPFYLSTSKTAIDIMKHNHLTGEKMDLHNGKEFGFKSSDLNKLIDQGKEMEMER
;
A
#
# COMPACT_ATOMS: atom_id res chain seq x y z
N MET A 1 7.87 18.68 -34.97
CA MET A 1 8.41 17.39 -34.50
C MET A 1 7.21 16.72 -33.86
N ASP A 2 6.51 15.86 -34.62
CA ASP A 2 5.22 15.30 -34.23
C ASP A 2 5.44 14.33 -33.06
N SER A 3 5.19 14.81 -31.85
CA SER A 3 5.23 13.96 -30.67
C SER A 3 4.03 13.02 -30.71
N PHE A 4 4.23 11.72 -30.43
CA PHE A 4 3.11 10.77 -30.40
C PHE A 4 2.01 11.20 -29.40
N PHE A 5 2.34 12.05 -28.41
CA PHE A 5 1.38 12.64 -27.49
C PHE A 5 0.27 13.42 -28.20
N GLU A 6 0.55 14.08 -29.33
CA GLU A 6 -0.49 14.83 -30.08
C GLU A 6 -1.62 13.91 -30.55
N LYS A 7 -1.31 12.64 -30.85
CA LYS A 7 -2.29 11.62 -31.22
C LYS A 7 -3.24 11.24 -30.08
N LEU A 8 -2.86 11.54 -28.84
CA LEU A 8 -3.67 11.28 -27.64
C LEU A 8 -4.63 12.43 -27.33
N HIS A 9 -4.53 13.57 -28.03
CA HIS A 9 -5.54 14.61 -27.95
C HIS A 9 -6.80 14.17 -28.71
N ILE A 10 -7.98 14.39 -28.12
CA ILE A 10 -9.27 13.90 -28.64
C ILE A 10 -9.55 14.31 -30.08
N THR A 11 -9.17 15.52 -30.47
CA THR A 11 -9.37 16.03 -31.85
C THR A 11 -8.50 15.33 -32.88
N GLN A 12 -7.38 14.73 -32.47
CA GLN A 12 -6.53 13.91 -33.33
C GLN A 12 -6.94 12.44 -33.24
N TRP A 13 -7.18 11.93 -32.03
CA TRP A 13 -7.63 10.56 -31.78
C TRP A 13 -8.84 10.15 -32.62
N ASN A 14 -9.81 11.05 -32.77
CA ASN A 14 -11.03 10.81 -33.54
C ASN A 14 -10.80 10.71 -35.06
N LYS A 15 -9.63 11.10 -35.54
CA LYS A 15 -9.22 10.96 -36.95
C LYS A 15 -8.41 9.68 -37.21
N LEU A 16 -7.99 8.99 -36.16
CA LEU A 16 -7.16 7.79 -36.25
C LEU A 16 -8.00 6.54 -36.49
N SER A 17 -7.48 5.61 -37.30
CA SER A 17 -8.00 4.23 -37.34
C SER A 17 -7.76 3.52 -36.00
N LYS A 18 -8.48 2.42 -35.73
CA LYS A 18 -8.23 1.58 -34.54
C LYS A 18 -6.77 1.13 -34.44
N ASP A 19 -6.15 0.74 -35.55
CA ASP A 19 -4.72 0.35 -35.57
C ASP A 19 -3.80 1.53 -35.22
N SER A 20 -4.12 2.72 -35.72
CA SER A 20 -3.35 3.94 -35.40
C SER A 20 -3.52 4.37 -33.95
N ARG A 21 -4.70 4.15 -33.36
CA ARG A 21 -4.97 4.34 -31.93
C ARG A 21 -4.13 3.38 -31.09
N LEU A 22 -4.09 2.09 -31.47
CA LEU A 22 -3.27 1.08 -30.79
C LEU A 22 -1.78 1.41 -30.86
N GLU A 23 -1.26 1.86 -32.01
CA GLU A 23 0.15 2.27 -32.13
C GLU A 23 0.48 3.52 -31.31
N ALA A 24 -0.47 4.46 -31.19
CA ALA A 24 -0.30 5.62 -30.31
C ALA A 24 -0.19 5.19 -28.83
N LEU A 25 -1.04 4.25 -28.39
CA LEU A 25 -0.96 3.66 -27.06
C LEU A 25 0.33 2.86 -26.85
N GLN A 26 0.79 2.11 -27.86
CA GLN A 26 2.05 1.35 -27.75
C GLN A 26 3.25 2.28 -27.65
N SER A 27 3.18 3.46 -28.27
CA SER A 27 4.17 4.53 -28.15
C SER A 27 4.16 5.17 -26.75
N LEU A 28 2.97 5.35 -26.16
CA LEU A 28 2.82 5.79 -24.78
C LEU A 28 3.48 4.81 -23.79
N GLU A 29 3.18 3.52 -23.91
CA GLU A 29 3.80 2.48 -23.08
C GLU A 29 5.32 2.42 -23.27
N ARG A 30 5.83 2.53 -24.50
CA ARG A 30 7.28 2.59 -24.75
C ARG A 30 7.93 3.78 -24.05
N HIS A 31 7.31 4.96 -24.13
CA HIS A 31 7.83 6.16 -23.50
C HIS A 31 7.91 6.01 -21.98
N TYR A 32 6.83 5.54 -21.35
CA TYR A 32 6.78 5.41 -19.89
C TYR A 32 7.62 4.25 -19.36
N ALA A 33 7.68 3.14 -20.09
CA ALA A 33 8.60 2.04 -19.78
C ALA A 33 10.06 2.53 -19.75
N GLN A 34 10.46 3.32 -20.76
CA GLN A 34 11.79 3.91 -20.82
C GLN A 34 12.09 4.84 -19.64
N LEU A 35 11.15 5.73 -19.29
CA LEU A 35 11.30 6.62 -18.12
C LEU A 35 11.42 5.83 -16.81
N GLN A 36 10.74 4.69 -16.75
CA GLN A 36 10.76 3.76 -15.62
C GLN A 36 11.94 2.79 -15.67
N GLY A 37 12.86 2.89 -16.64
CA GLY A 37 14.03 2.02 -16.77
C GLY A 37 13.70 0.57 -17.17
N ARG A 38 12.48 0.27 -17.61
CA ARG A 38 12.04 -1.08 -17.98
C ARG A 38 11.82 -1.25 -19.48
N ASP A 39 11.80 -2.50 -19.91
CA ASP A 39 11.29 -2.86 -21.23
C ASP A 39 9.78 -2.63 -21.32
N ALA A 40 9.36 -2.15 -22.48
CA ALA A 40 7.96 -1.89 -22.80
C ALA A 40 7.18 -3.19 -22.98
N CYS A 41 5.99 -3.26 -22.40
CA CYS A 41 5.08 -4.38 -22.59
C CYS A 41 4.44 -4.32 -23.99
N LYS A 42 4.25 -5.50 -24.58
CA LYS A 42 3.42 -5.64 -25.78
C LYS A 42 1.96 -5.74 -25.40
N PHE A 43 1.10 -5.23 -26.27
CA PHE A 43 -0.34 -5.33 -26.12
C PHE A 43 -0.90 -6.60 -26.76
N GLU A 44 -1.83 -7.24 -26.06
CA GLU A 44 -2.68 -8.30 -26.60
C GLU A 44 -4.15 -7.92 -26.43
N GLY A 45 -4.96 -8.18 -27.46
CA GLY A 45 -6.39 -7.94 -27.38
C GLY A 45 -7.07 -8.96 -26.45
N MET A 46 -7.98 -8.50 -25.60
CA MET A 46 -8.86 -9.37 -24.82
C MET A 46 -10.34 -9.14 -25.16
N LYS A 47 -11.13 -10.21 -25.07
CA LYS A 47 -12.60 -10.19 -25.21
C LYS A 47 -13.23 -10.35 -23.84
N ASP A 48 -13.13 -9.29 -23.06
CA ASP A 48 -13.81 -9.17 -21.77
C ASP A 48 -14.94 -8.15 -21.94
N LYS A 49 -15.99 -8.22 -21.13
CA LYS A 49 -17.04 -7.19 -21.12
C LYS A 49 -16.97 -6.30 -19.88
N GLU A 50 -16.20 -6.71 -18.87
CA GLU A 50 -16.21 -6.13 -17.53
C GLU A 50 -14.91 -5.37 -17.23
N HIS A 51 -13.82 -5.67 -17.95
CA HIS A 51 -12.50 -5.06 -17.72
C HIS A 51 -12.00 -4.30 -18.96
N PHE A 52 -11.40 -3.14 -18.71
CA PHE A 52 -10.73 -2.33 -19.73
C PHE A 52 -9.36 -2.89 -20.10
N GLY A 53 -8.60 -3.36 -19.11
CA GLY A 53 -7.32 -4.00 -19.32
C GLY A 53 -6.89 -4.84 -18.13
N ARG A 54 -5.73 -5.49 -18.28
CA ARG A 54 -4.98 -6.12 -17.19
C ARG A 54 -3.52 -6.36 -17.59
N TYR A 55 -2.60 -6.19 -16.67
CA TYR A 55 -1.23 -6.65 -16.79
C TYR A 55 -1.11 -8.09 -16.34
N LYS A 56 -0.38 -8.91 -17.11
CA LYS A 56 -0.10 -10.31 -16.79
C LYS A 56 1.13 -10.82 -17.54
N GLN A 57 2.09 -11.42 -16.81
CA GLN A 57 3.26 -12.12 -17.36
C GLN A 57 4.03 -11.31 -18.43
N GLY A 58 4.37 -10.06 -18.10
CA GLY A 58 5.13 -9.19 -19.02
C GLY A 58 4.32 -8.65 -20.21
N LYS A 59 3.01 -8.89 -20.25
CA LYS A 59 2.09 -8.38 -21.29
C LYS A 59 0.99 -7.54 -20.69
N ILE A 60 0.48 -6.61 -21.48
CA ILE A 60 -0.72 -5.84 -21.13
C ILE A 60 -1.84 -6.29 -22.07
N TYR A 61 -2.92 -6.78 -21.48
CA TYR A 61 -4.13 -7.15 -22.19
C TYR A 61 -5.07 -5.95 -22.24
N LEU A 62 -5.54 -5.58 -23.42
CA LEU A 62 -6.43 -4.43 -23.61
C LEU A 62 -7.73 -4.87 -24.25
N ASN A 63 -8.83 -4.34 -23.74
CA ASN A 63 -10.15 -4.54 -24.33
C ASN A 63 -10.34 -3.57 -25.51
N HIS A 64 -9.99 -4.04 -26.71
CA HIS A 64 -10.01 -3.19 -27.90
C HIS A 64 -11.41 -2.64 -28.22
N ASP A 65 -12.47 -3.35 -27.86
CA ASP A 65 -13.85 -2.93 -28.12
C ASP A 65 -14.27 -1.78 -27.20
N LEU A 66 -13.80 -1.79 -25.94
CA LEU A 66 -14.07 -0.73 -24.98
C LEU A 66 -13.12 0.47 -25.11
N LEU A 67 -11.86 0.23 -25.48
CA LEU A 67 -10.81 1.26 -25.39
C LEU A 67 -10.47 1.96 -26.71
N LEU A 68 -10.69 1.32 -27.86
CA LEU A 68 -10.38 1.95 -29.15
C LEU A 68 -11.57 2.71 -29.74
N ASN A 69 -12.50 3.16 -28.89
CA ASN A 69 -13.63 4.01 -29.26
C ASN A 69 -13.20 5.50 -29.35
N ASP A 70 -14.15 6.41 -29.53
CA ASP A 70 -13.86 7.84 -29.74
C ASP A 70 -13.48 8.60 -28.47
N ASN A 71 -13.38 7.93 -27.32
CA ASN A 71 -12.83 8.50 -26.09
C ASN A 71 -11.43 7.94 -25.83
N CYS A 72 -10.40 8.78 -25.93
CA CYS A 72 -9.02 8.38 -25.68
C CYS A 72 -8.64 8.28 -24.20
N TYR A 73 -9.37 8.94 -23.29
CA TYR A 73 -8.92 9.13 -21.91
C TYR A 73 -8.85 7.82 -21.14
N GLU A 74 -9.88 6.99 -21.26
CA GLU A 74 -9.92 5.68 -20.60
C GLU A 74 -8.81 4.74 -21.12
N ALA A 75 -8.51 4.81 -22.42
CA ALA A 75 -7.44 4.02 -23.02
C ALA A 75 -6.06 4.47 -22.52
N VAL A 76 -5.83 5.78 -22.41
CA VAL A 76 -4.60 6.34 -21.87
C VAL A 76 -4.45 6.02 -20.38
N PHE A 77 -5.53 6.17 -19.58
CA PHE A 77 -5.55 5.80 -18.16
C PHE A 77 -5.20 4.33 -17.98
N THR A 78 -5.88 3.43 -18.71
CA THR A 78 -5.67 1.99 -18.61
C THR A 78 -4.22 1.62 -18.95
N VAL A 79 -3.65 2.16 -20.04
CA VAL A 79 -2.26 1.85 -20.41
C VAL A 79 -1.26 2.32 -19.35
N LEU A 80 -1.46 3.50 -18.78
CA LEU A 80 -0.58 4.00 -17.70
C LEU A 80 -0.72 3.17 -16.41
N HIS A 81 -1.95 2.77 -16.06
CA HIS A 81 -2.24 1.95 -14.90
C HIS A 81 -1.63 0.55 -15.04
N GLU A 82 -1.89 -0.16 -16.14
CA GLU A 82 -1.33 -1.49 -16.38
C GLU A 82 0.19 -1.45 -16.61
N GLY A 83 0.70 -0.39 -17.23
CA GLY A 83 2.13 -0.13 -17.34
C GLY A 83 2.79 0.07 -15.96
N ARG A 84 2.08 0.67 -15.00
CA ARG A 84 2.56 0.77 -13.61
C ARG A 84 2.56 -0.60 -12.92
N HIS A 85 1.56 -1.45 -13.16
CA HIS A 85 1.59 -2.84 -12.70
C HIS A 85 2.76 -3.65 -13.26
N ALA A 86 3.13 -3.40 -14.52
CA ALA A 86 4.32 -3.99 -15.14
C ALA A 86 5.60 -3.54 -14.43
N PHE A 87 5.74 -2.23 -14.18
CA PHE A 87 6.86 -1.67 -13.43
C PHE A 87 6.96 -2.25 -12.02
N GLN A 88 5.86 -2.31 -11.28
CA GLN A 88 5.84 -2.91 -9.94
C GLN A 88 6.30 -4.37 -9.99
N SER A 89 5.87 -5.15 -11.00
CA SER A 89 6.29 -6.55 -11.15
C SER A 89 7.80 -6.67 -11.32
N GLN A 90 8.35 -5.97 -12.32
CA GLN A 90 9.78 -6.04 -12.60
C GLN A 90 10.62 -5.52 -11.43
N THR A 91 10.13 -4.48 -10.72
CA THR A 91 10.82 -3.95 -9.55
C THR A 91 10.86 -4.94 -8.39
N ILE A 92 9.80 -5.74 -8.18
CA ILE A 92 9.76 -6.78 -7.14
C ILE A 92 10.82 -7.87 -7.39
N ASP A 93 11.06 -8.19 -8.66
CA ASP A 93 11.94 -9.28 -9.08
C ASP A 93 13.44 -8.87 -9.10
N LEU A 94 13.72 -7.57 -9.07
CA LEU A 94 15.09 -7.06 -9.09
C LEU A 94 15.72 -7.05 -7.69
N SER A 95 17.02 -7.35 -7.64
CA SER A 95 17.80 -7.19 -6.41
C SER A 95 17.96 -5.71 -6.03
N ALA A 96 18.22 -5.44 -4.75
CA ALA A 96 18.36 -4.07 -4.24
C ALA A 96 19.41 -3.22 -4.98
N ASN A 97 20.41 -3.85 -5.61
CA ASN A 97 21.48 -3.19 -6.36
C ASN A 97 21.11 -2.85 -7.83
N ASN A 98 19.98 -3.33 -8.33
CA ASN A 98 19.54 -3.17 -9.73
C ASN A 98 18.17 -2.47 -9.83
N ARG A 99 17.83 -1.57 -8.90
CA ARG A 99 16.51 -0.90 -8.91
C ARG A 99 16.34 0.01 -10.12
N LEU A 100 15.16 -0.04 -10.72
CA LEU A 100 14.80 0.72 -11.93
C LEU A 100 14.55 2.22 -11.66
N ALA A 101 14.16 2.57 -10.45
CA ALA A 101 13.88 3.94 -9.99
C ALA A 101 14.11 4.03 -8.47
N PRO A 102 14.22 5.23 -7.87
CA PRO A 102 14.29 5.39 -6.42
C PRO A 102 12.93 5.06 -5.80
N ILE A 103 12.66 3.77 -5.62
CA ILE A 103 11.53 3.23 -4.86
C ILE A 103 12.06 2.73 -3.52
N SER A 104 11.33 3.07 -2.44
CA SER A 104 11.71 2.64 -1.10
C SER A 104 11.55 1.12 -0.93
N ASP A 105 12.35 0.53 -0.03
CA ASP A 105 12.20 -0.89 0.34
C ASP A 105 10.80 -1.20 0.88
N LYS A 106 10.19 -0.23 1.56
CA LYS A 106 8.83 -0.35 2.08
C LYS A 106 7.81 -0.53 0.95
N GLU A 107 7.87 0.30 -0.09
CA GLU A 107 6.96 0.19 -1.23
C GLU A 107 7.12 -1.14 -1.97
N ILE A 108 8.37 -1.54 -2.27
CA ILE A 108 8.67 -2.82 -2.92
C ILE A 108 8.08 -3.97 -2.12
N TYR A 109 8.26 -3.93 -0.80
CA TYR A 109 7.69 -4.93 0.08
C TYR A 109 6.16 -4.96 -0.01
N THR A 110 5.50 -3.81 0.13
CA THR A 110 4.04 -3.76 0.14
C THR A 110 3.45 -4.26 -1.18
N TRP A 111 4.09 -3.95 -2.32
CA TRP A 111 3.71 -4.53 -3.60
C TRP A 111 3.93 -6.05 -3.65
N ARG A 112 5.05 -6.54 -3.11
CA ARG A 112 5.35 -7.98 -3.03
C ARG A 112 4.31 -8.72 -2.19
N VAL A 113 3.92 -8.21 -1.02
CA VAL A 113 2.86 -8.80 -0.17
C VAL A 113 1.55 -8.90 -0.94
N SER A 114 1.19 -7.81 -1.62
CA SER A 114 -0.04 -7.75 -2.41
C SER A 114 -0.02 -8.85 -3.48
N LYS A 115 1.03 -8.91 -4.30
CA LYS A 115 1.15 -9.90 -5.38
C LYS A 115 1.35 -11.34 -4.89
N SER A 116 1.92 -11.56 -3.71
CA SER A 116 2.28 -12.90 -3.19
C SER A 116 1.21 -13.53 -2.29
N GLY A 117 -0.06 -13.15 -2.44
CA GLY A 117 -1.15 -13.73 -1.65
C GLY A 117 -2.11 -12.71 -1.04
N GLY A 118 -1.64 -11.48 -0.82
CA GLY A 118 -2.36 -10.45 -0.06
C GLY A 118 -3.41 -9.67 -0.85
N TYR A 119 -3.38 -9.71 -2.18
CA TYR A 119 -4.26 -8.93 -3.05
C TYR A 119 -5.74 -9.11 -2.71
N LEU A 120 -6.47 -8.02 -2.51
CA LEU A 120 -7.91 -8.00 -2.21
C LEU A 120 -8.71 -7.75 -3.48
N LYS A 121 -9.80 -8.51 -3.68
CA LYS A 121 -10.70 -8.38 -4.83
C LYS A 121 -12.01 -7.67 -4.48
N GLN A 122 -12.37 -7.66 -3.20
CA GLN A 122 -13.63 -7.10 -2.72
C GLN A 122 -13.57 -5.57 -2.66
N GLN A 123 -14.58 -4.95 -3.26
CA GLN A 123 -14.84 -3.53 -3.14
C GLN A 123 -15.38 -3.19 -1.74
N PRO A 124 -15.07 -2.01 -1.17
CA PRO A 124 -14.25 -0.93 -1.75
C PRO A 124 -12.74 -1.08 -1.51
N ASP A 125 -12.29 -2.09 -0.75
CA ASP A 125 -10.88 -2.27 -0.37
C ASP A 125 -9.96 -2.42 -1.60
N TYR A 126 -10.45 -3.03 -2.68
CA TYR A 126 -9.74 -3.22 -3.95
C TYR A 126 -9.05 -1.94 -4.46
N TRP A 127 -9.79 -0.83 -4.63
CA TRP A 127 -9.25 0.39 -5.26
C TRP A 127 -8.15 1.09 -4.44
N PHE A 128 -8.16 0.87 -3.13
CA PHE A 128 -7.30 1.55 -2.17
C PHE A 128 -6.26 0.64 -1.54
N GLN A 129 -6.19 -0.62 -1.97
CA GLN A 129 -5.07 -1.47 -1.60
C GLN A 129 -3.78 -0.93 -2.21
N PRO A 130 -2.61 -1.14 -1.57
CA PRO A 130 -1.40 -0.38 -1.91
C PRO A 130 -0.97 -0.47 -3.38
N VAL A 131 -1.06 -1.66 -3.99
CA VAL A 131 -0.63 -1.89 -5.37
C VAL A 131 -1.53 -1.20 -6.41
N GLU A 132 -2.85 -1.20 -6.17
CA GLU A 132 -3.84 -0.52 -7.02
C GLU A 132 -3.79 0.99 -6.82
N LYS A 133 -3.67 1.44 -5.56
CA LYS A 133 -3.58 2.86 -5.23
C LYS A 133 -2.38 3.51 -5.92
N ASP A 134 -1.20 2.90 -5.86
CA ASP A 134 -0.01 3.38 -6.57
C ASP A 134 -0.23 3.42 -8.10
N ALA A 135 -0.85 2.40 -8.69
CA ALA A 135 -1.15 2.36 -10.13
C ALA A 135 -2.13 3.47 -10.55
N ASN A 136 -3.18 3.68 -9.77
CA ASN A 136 -4.17 4.74 -9.99
C ASN A 136 -3.57 6.14 -9.84
N ASP A 137 -2.86 6.40 -8.74
CA ASP A 137 -2.23 7.69 -8.48
C ASP A 137 -1.20 8.04 -9.56
N TYR A 138 -0.42 7.05 -10.01
CA TYR A 138 0.53 7.20 -11.10
C TYR A 138 -0.17 7.57 -12.41
N ALA A 139 -1.19 6.80 -12.81
CA ALA A 139 -1.93 7.06 -14.04
C ALA A 139 -2.59 8.45 -14.05
N LEU A 140 -3.24 8.84 -12.95
CA LEU A 140 -3.85 10.17 -12.80
C LEU A 140 -2.82 11.29 -12.95
N THR A 141 -1.69 11.15 -12.27
CA THR A 141 -0.60 12.15 -12.28
C THR A 141 -0.01 12.30 -13.68
N GLU A 142 0.23 11.20 -14.37
CA GLU A 142 0.81 11.22 -15.71
C GLU A 142 -0.19 11.72 -16.78
N MET A 143 -1.47 11.37 -16.66
CA MET A 143 -2.50 11.97 -17.51
C MET A 143 -2.55 13.49 -17.37
N GLU A 144 -2.49 14.01 -16.14
CA GLU A 144 -2.52 15.47 -15.90
C GLU A 144 -1.36 16.16 -16.63
N LYS A 145 -0.15 15.58 -16.57
CA LYS A 145 1.02 16.10 -17.28
C LYS A 145 0.82 16.06 -18.79
N ILE A 146 0.35 14.93 -19.34
CA ILE A 146 0.11 14.77 -20.78
C ILE A 146 -0.88 15.82 -21.28
N TYR A 147 -2.05 15.91 -20.65
CA TYR A 147 -3.12 16.77 -21.17
C TYR A 147 -2.88 18.26 -20.89
N SER A 148 -2.15 18.60 -19.82
CA SER A 148 -1.68 19.97 -19.60
C SER A 148 -0.70 20.43 -20.67
N GLN A 149 0.15 19.53 -21.20
CA GLN A 149 1.07 19.84 -22.29
C GLN A 149 0.37 19.94 -23.66
N LEU A 150 -0.73 19.21 -23.86
CA LEU A 150 -1.49 19.22 -25.10
C LEU A 150 -2.45 20.42 -25.22
N GLU A 151 -2.95 20.96 -24.09
CA GLU A 151 -3.92 22.07 -24.08
C GLU A 151 -3.42 23.35 -24.80
N PRO A 152 -2.15 23.81 -24.64
CA PRO A 152 -1.61 24.93 -25.41
C PRO A 152 -1.49 24.68 -26.92
N LEU A 153 -1.35 23.42 -27.35
CA LEU A 153 -1.11 23.04 -28.74
C LEU A 153 -2.40 22.81 -29.54
N HIS A 154 -3.43 22.27 -28.87
CA HIS A 154 -4.68 21.87 -29.53
C HIS A 154 -5.92 22.57 -28.97
N GLY A 155 -5.74 23.49 -28.02
CA GLY A 155 -6.82 24.22 -27.35
C GLY A 155 -7.38 23.47 -26.14
N LYS A 156 -8.40 24.07 -25.53
CA LYS A 156 -9.03 23.56 -24.29
C LYS A 156 -9.50 22.13 -24.46
N ASN A 157 -9.04 21.25 -23.57
CA ASN A 157 -9.48 19.87 -23.53
C ASN A 157 -10.61 19.66 -22.50
N ASN A 158 -11.83 20.07 -22.86
CA ASN A 158 -12.99 19.91 -21.98
C ASN A 158 -13.35 18.44 -21.72
N GLY A 159 -13.12 17.56 -22.70
CA GLY A 159 -13.39 16.13 -22.55
C GLY A 159 -12.52 15.48 -21.47
N TYR A 160 -11.24 15.85 -21.38
CA TYR A 160 -10.37 15.37 -20.31
C TYR A 160 -10.84 15.88 -18.93
N LYS A 161 -11.25 17.16 -18.85
CA LYS A 161 -11.77 17.76 -17.60
C LYS A 161 -13.03 17.04 -17.11
N GLU A 162 -13.93 16.68 -18.01
CA GLU A 162 -15.13 15.89 -17.70
C GLU A 162 -14.76 14.47 -17.26
N TYR A 163 -13.91 13.78 -18.03
CA TYR A 163 -13.42 12.44 -17.69
C TYR A 163 -12.77 12.39 -16.30
N LYS A 164 -11.84 13.32 -16.03
CA LYS A 164 -11.15 13.42 -14.75
C LYS A 164 -12.13 13.63 -13.61
N LYS A 165 -13.11 14.51 -13.79
CA LYS A 165 -14.15 14.77 -12.78
C LYS A 165 -14.99 13.52 -12.50
N ASP A 166 -15.40 12.78 -13.52
CA ASP A 166 -16.18 11.54 -13.34
C ASP A 166 -15.37 10.47 -12.60
N LEU A 167 -14.09 10.33 -12.95
CA LEU A 167 -13.15 9.42 -12.29
C LEU A 167 -12.93 9.81 -10.81
N GLU A 168 -12.70 11.09 -10.52
CA GLU A 168 -12.57 11.62 -9.16
C GLU A 168 -13.85 11.40 -8.33
N ILE A 169 -15.03 11.56 -8.93
CA ILE A 169 -16.31 11.26 -8.28
C ILE A 169 -16.40 9.78 -7.91
N ASN A 170 -15.99 8.87 -8.81
CA ASN A 170 -15.98 7.43 -8.54
C ASN A 170 -15.04 7.09 -7.37
N PHE A 171 -13.80 7.60 -7.38
CA PHE A 171 -12.87 7.42 -6.25
C PHE A 171 -13.43 7.99 -4.94
N MET A 172 -14.04 9.18 -4.99
CA MET A 172 -14.66 9.80 -3.82
C MET A 172 -15.82 8.97 -3.27
N ILE A 173 -16.64 8.33 -4.13
CA ILE A 173 -17.72 7.44 -3.69
C ILE A 173 -17.15 6.23 -2.94
N GLU A 174 -16.12 5.58 -3.49
CA GLU A 174 -15.48 4.42 -2.87
C GLU A 174 -14.75 4.80 -1.57
N GLU A 175 -14.03 5.93 -1.55
CA GLU A 175 -13.39 6.47 -0.35
C GLU A 175 -14.42 6.78 0.75
N ASN A 176 -15.58 7.36 0.39
CA ASN A 176 -16.64 7.63 1.36
C ASN A 176 -17.23 6.35 1.95
N LYS A 177 -17.32 5.25 1.18
CA LYS A 177 -17.70 3.94 1.74
C LYS A 177 -16.66 3.50 2.77
N LEU A 178 -15.38 3.59 2.42
CA LEU A 178 -14.26 3.23 3.32
C LEU A 178 -14.23 4.07 4.59
N LEU A 179 -14.42 5.38 4.50
CA LEU A 179 -14.49 6.29 5.65
C LEU A 179 -15.66 5.95 6.58
N ARG A 180 -16.81 5.53 6.03
CA ARG A 180 -17.95 5.08 6.83
C ARG A 180 -17.70 3.73 7.50
N THR A 181 -17.02 2.81 6.82
CA THR A 181 -16.79 1.45 7.31
C THR A 181 -15.63 1.37 8.30
N TYR A 182 -14.50 2.02 8.03
CA TYR A 182 -13.26 1.91 8.80
C TYR A 182 -12.83 3.22 9.48
N GLY A 183 -13.52 4.33 9.25
CA GLY A 183 -13.11 5.65 9.74
C GLY A 183 -11.90 6.21 9.01
N LYS A 184 -11.23 7.19 9.63
CA LYS A 184 -10.08 7.90 9.03
C LYS A 184 -8.85 7.01 8.78
N ASN A 185 -8.77 5.86 9.44
CA ASN A 185 -7.64 4.93 9.32
C ASN A 185 -7.90 3.82 8.28
N TYR A 186 -8.76 4.09 7.29
CA TYR A 186 -9.16 3.09 6.30
C TYR A 186 -7.98 2.55 5.49
N LEU A 187 -7.03 3.39 5.08
CA LEU A 187 -5.84 2.97 4.34
C LEU A 187 -5.01 1.96 5.15
N GLN A 188 -4.77 2.26 6.43
CA GLN A 188 -4.03 1.36 7.31
C GLN A 188 -4.78 0.03 7.53
N THR A 189 -6.11 0.10 7.59
CA THR A 189 -6.97 -1.09 7.71
C THR A 189 -6.87 -1.99 6.49
N ILE A 190 -6.88 -1.41 5.28
CA ILE A 190 -6.74 -2.17 4.03
C ILE A 190 -5.34 -2.79 3.95
N GLU A 191 -4.29 -2.02 4.27
CA GLU A 191 -2.92 -2.53 4.29
C GLU A 191 -2.76 -3.71 5.27
N ASP A 192 -3.32 -3.61 6.48
CA ASP A 192 -3.29 -4.70 7.46
C ASP A 192 -4.07 -5.94 6.99
N LYS A 193 -5.20 -5.75 6.29
CA LYS A 193 -5.94 -6.87 5.67
C LYS A 193 -5.14 -7.55 4.57
N VAL A 194 -4.48 -6.78 3.69
CA VAL A 194 -3.58 -7.32 2.65
C VAL A 194 -2.49 -8.18 3.31
N HIS A 195 -1.87 -7.67 4.37
CA HIS A 195 -0.82 -8.39 5.10
C HIS A 195 -1.34 -9.66 5.81
N LYS A 196 -2.51 -9.56 6.46
CA LYS A 196 -3.16 -10.70 7.11
C LYS A 196 -3.53 -11.80 6.11
N LYS A 197 -4.09 -11.42 4.95
CA LYS A 197 -4.40 -12.36 3.86
C LYS A 197 -3.13 -13.03 3.34
N TYR A 198 -2.07 -12.25 3.12
CA TYR A 198 -0.77 -12.78 2.74
C TYR A 198 -0.26 -13.84 3.73
N ILE A 199 -0.18 -13.54 5.04
CA ILE A 199 0.27 -14.51 6.06
C ILE A 199 -0.56 -15.80 6.02
N LEU A 200 -1.89 -15.65 5.88
CA LEU A 200 -2.81 -16.77 5.82
C LEU A 200 -2.53 -17.64 4.59
N MET A 201 -2.37 -17.02 3.42
CA MET A 201 -2.07 -17.71 2.16
C MET A 201 -0.71 -18.40 2.19
N GLN A 202 0.32 -17.78 2.76
CA GLN A 202 1.63 -18.41 2.95
C GLN A 202 1.57 -19.63 3.87
N THR A 203 0.68 -19.60 4.87
CA THR A 203 0.45 -20.76 5.73
C THR A 203 -0.33 -21.85 5.00
N ALA A 204 -1.37 -21.48 4.25
CA ALA A 204 -2.13 -22.42 3.42
C ALA A 204 -1.24 -23.09 2.36
N LEU A 205 -0.30 -22.36 1.75
CA LEU A 205 0.67 -22.89 0.78
C LEU A 205 1.52 -24.02 1.39
N ARG A 206 1.96 -23.87 2.64
CA ARG A 206 2.69 -24.94 3.36
C ARG A 206 1.86 -26.19 3.62
N HIS A 207 0.52 -26.07 3.69
CA HIS A 207 -0.38 -27.19 3.94
C HIS A 207 -0.91 -27.86 2.66
N PHE A 208 -1.13 -27.09 1.60
CA PHE A 208 -1.81 -27.55 0.39
C PHE A 208 -0.95 -27.49 -0.88
N GLY A 209 0.28 -26.99 -0.80
CA GLY A 209 1.09 -26.68 -1.98
C GLY A 209 0.35 -25.72 -2.91
N ASP A 210 0.57 -25.85 -4.22
CA ASP A 210 0.00 -24.96 -5.23
C ASP A 210 -1.55 -24.93 -5.23
N LYS A 211 -2.21 -25.92 -4.64
CA LYS A 211 -3.67 -25.89 -4.49
C LYS A 211 -4.14 -24.78 -3.54
N ALA A 212 -3.25 -24.23 -2.71
CA ALA A 212 -3.56 -23.11 -1.82
C ALA A 212 -4.06 -21.87 -2.58
N TYR A 213 -3.63 -21.64 -3.82
CA TYR A 213 -4.11 -20.51 -4.64
C TYR A 213 -5.61 -20.58 -4.95
N ARG A 214 -6.24 -21.74 -4.83
CA ARG A 214 -7.71 -21.85 -4.94
C ARG A 214 -8.42 -21.35 -3.68
N LEU A 215 -7.70 -21.07 -2.59
CA LEU A 215 -8.24 -20.58 -1.33
C LEU A 215 -8.23 -19.04 -1.22
N HIS A 216 -7.90 -18.32 -2.28
CA HIS A 216 -7.85 -16.85 -2.25
C HIS A 216 -9.17 -16.21 -1.81
N ASP A 217 -10.28 -16.68 -2.36
CA ASP A 217 -11.61 -16.13 -2.09
C ASP A 217 -12.08 -16.46 -0.67
N PRO A 218 -12.01 -17.72 -0.16
CA PRO A 218 -12.32 -17.99 1.24
C PRO A 218 -11.37 -17.29 2.22
N ALA A 219 -10.07 -17.20 1.90
CA ALA A 219 -9.10 -16.51 2.75
C ALA A 219 -9.42 -15.02 2.88
N GLU A 220 -9.78 -14.37 1.77
CA GLU A 220 -10.21 -12.98 1.77
C GLU A 220 -11.49 -12.80 2.59
N GLN A 221 -12.54 -13.57 2.30
CA GLN A 221 -13.80 -13.50 3.04
C GLN A 221 -13.58 -13.68 4.54
N TYR A 222 -12.75 -14.64 4.94
CA TYR A 222 -12.37 -14.85 6.32
C TYR A 222 -11.68 -13.63 6.96
N VAL A 223 -10.70 -13.02 6.26
CA VAL A 223 -10.01 -11.81 6.72
C VAL A 223 -10.99 -10.65 6.91
N HIS A 224 -11.93 -10.43 5.98
CA HIS A 224 -12.94 -9.38 6.11
C HIS A 224 -13.88 -9.62 7.30
N GLN A 225 -14.32 -10.86 7.52
CA GLN A 225 -15.27 -11.20 8.59
C GLN A 225 -14.64 -11.13 10.00
N THR A 226 -13.33 -11.36 10.11
CA THR A 226 -12.65 -11.49 11.40
C THR A 226 -11.86 -10.26 11.82
N TYR A 227 -11.58 -9.33 10.90
CA TYR A 227 -10.90 -8.07 11.21
C TYR A 227 -11.60 -7.29 12.35
N PRO A 228 -10.86 -6.71 13.32
CA PRO A 228 -9.40 -6.55 13.41
C PRO A 228 -8.67 -7.71 14.11
N LYS A 229 -9.33 -8.84 14.37
CA LYS A 229 -8.74 -9.94 15.16
C LYS A 229 -7.48 -10.49 14.52
N GLU A 230 -6.65 -11.11 15.35
CA GLU A 230 -5.51 -11.89 14.88
C GLU A 230 -5.99 -13.04 13.98
N ILE A 231 -5.29 -13.27 12.87
CA ILE A 231 -5.62 -14.31 11.90
C ILE A 231 -4.73 -15.52 12.19
N LEU A 232 -5.35 -16.61 12.64
CA LEU A 232 -4.67 -17.87 12.89
C LEU A 232 -5.16 -18.91 11.88
N TYR A 233 -4.22 -19.64 11.28
CA TYR A 233 -4.57 -20.66 10.28
C TYR A 233 -5.51 -21.74 10.82
N LYS A 234 -5.37 -22.12 12.09
CA LYS A 234 -6.29 -23.08 12.74
C LYS A 234 -7.75 -22.61 12.70
N ASP A 235 -7.98 -21.31 12.85
CA ASP A 235 -9.31 -20.72 12.90
C ASP A 235 -9.87 -20.58 11.47
N PHE A 236 -9.02 -20.25 10.50
CA PHE A 236 -9.37 -20.32 9.07
C PHE A 236 -9.71 -21.76 8.62
N SER A 237 -8.92 -22.75 9.03
CA SER A 237 -9.18 -24.15 8.72
C SER A 237 -10.51 -24.63 9.32
N ALA A 238 -10.89 -24.12 10.50
CA ALA A 238 -12.18 -24.39 11.11
C ALA A 238 -13.35 -23.65 10.42
N TYR A 239 -13.06 -22.52 9.76
CA TYR A 239 -14.02 -21.75 8.96
C TYR A 239 -14.31 -22.39 7.60
N LEU A 240 -13.33 -23.06 6.98
CA LEU A 240 -13.47 -23.62 5.62
C LEU A 240 -14.71 -24.51 5.43
N PRO A 241 -15.08 -25.46 6.32
CA PRO A 241 -16.30 -26.26 6.16
C PRO A 241 -17.57 -25.42 6.01
N THR A 242 -17.70 -24.34 6.79
CA THR A 242 -18.85 -23.42 6.70
C THR A 242 -18.86 -22.70 5.35
N TYR A 243 -17.72 -22.16 4.92
CA TYR A 243 -17.60 -21.53 3.60
C TYR A 243 -17.97 -22.49 2.46
N LEU A 244 -17.47 -23.72 2.52
CA LEU A 244 -17.75 -24.75 1.52
C LEU A 244 -19.24 -25.06 1.45
N GLN A 245 -19.89 -25.24 2.60
CA GLN A 245 -21.33 -25.47 2.68
C GLN A 245 -22.12 -24.30 2.07
N GLU A 246 -21.76 -23.05 2.37
CA GLU A 246 -22.38 -21.86 1.79
C GLU A 246 -22.24 -21.80 0.26
N LYS A 247 -21.14 -22.34 -0.27
CA LYS A 247 -20.87 -22.43 -1.71
C LYS A 247 -21.41 -23.70 -2.36
N GLY A 248 -22.10 -24.57 -1.60
CA GLY A 248 -22.71 -25.80 -2.11
C GLY A 248 -21.75 -26.98 -2.25
N TYR A 249 -20.60 -26.95 -1.59
CA TYR A 249 -19.60 -28.02 -1.57
C TYR A 249 -19.67 -28.80 -0.26
N THR A 250 -19.48 -30.12 -0.32
CA THR A 250 -19.47 -30.97 0.88
C THR A 250 -18.06 -31.20 1.39
N MET A 251 -17.07 -31.20 0.49
CA MET A 251 -15.67 -31.49 0.82
C MET A 251 -14.72 -30.49 0.17
N LEU A 252 -13.61 -30.19 0.86
CA LEU A 252 -12.60 -29.25 0.36
C LEU A 252 -12.00 -29.68 -0.99
N HIS A 253 -11.76 -30.97 -1.18
CA HIS A 253 -11.18 -31.45 -2.43
C HIS A 253 -12.11 -31.25 -3.64
N GLU A 254 -13.44 -31.31 -3.45
CA GLU A 254 -14.43 -31.03 -4.50
C GLU A 254 -14.32 -29.58 -4.96
N TYR A 255 -14.25 -28.65 -4.00
CA TYR A 255 -14.04 -27.23 -4.26
C TYR A 255 -12.73 -26.98 -4.99
N LEU A 256 -11.62 -27.52 -4.48
CA LEU A 256 -10.30 -27.33 -5.10
C LEU A 256 -10.28 -27.84 -6.55
N ASN A 257 -10.86 -29.01 -6.81
CA ASN A 257 -10.92 -29.60 -8.16
C ASN A 257 -11.87 -28.80 -9.09
N GLN A 258 -12.98 -28.28 -8.58
CA GLN A 258 -13.89 -27.46 -9.39
C GLN A 258 -13.26 -26.10 -9.74
N GLU A 259 -12.60 -25.46 -8.79
CA GLU A 259 -11.86 -24.22 -9.05
C GLU A 259 -10.69 -24.43 -10.01
N GLU A 260 -10.06 -25.61 -9.95
CA GLU A 260 -9.09 -26.04 -10.96
C GLU A 260 -9.72 -26.15 -12.35
N ASN A 261 -10.91 -26.73 -12.49
CA ASN A 261 -11.58 -26.80 -13.80
C ASN A 261 -12.06 -25.44 -14.33
N LYS A 262 -12.42 -24.49 -13.46
CA LYS A 262 -12.81 -23.11 -13.86
C LYS A 262 -11.63 -22.29 -14.37
N SER A 263 -10.44 -22.59 -13.91
CA SER A 263 -9.18 -21.97 -14.35
C SER A 263 -8.13 -23.06 -14.36
N PRO A 264 -8.05 -23.86 -15.44
CA PRO A 264 -7.14 -25.01 -15.53
C PRO A 264 -5.68 -24.57 -15.44
N ASN A 265 -5.39 -23.36 -15.90
CA ASN A 265 -4.19 -22.65 -15.50
C ASN A 265 -4.47 -22.07 -14.12
N LEU A 266 -3.63 -22.37 -13.12
CA LEU A 266 -3.55 -21.57 -11.89
C LEU A 266 -3.75 -20.10 -12.25
N PRO A 267 -4.44 -19.27 -11.44
CA PRO A 267 -4.44 -17.84 -11.71
C PRO A 267 -2.98 -17.42 -11.79
N GLU A 268 -2.49 -17.27 -13.02
CA GLU A 268 -1.07 -17.03 -13.37
C GLU A 268 -0.60 -15.68 -12.80
N PHE A 269 -1.52 -14.94 -12.16
CA PHE A 269 -1.26 -13.89 -11.18
C PHE A 269 -0.31 -14.31 -10.05
N TYR A 270 -0.26 -15.60 -9.70
CA TYR A 270 0.49 -16.09 -8.55
C TYR A 270 1.54 -17.16 -8.88
N GLY A 271 1.53 -17.69 -10.11
CA GLY A 271 2.48 -18.71 -10.56
C GLY A 271 3.66 -18.04 -11.25
N GLU A 272 4.71 -17.74 -10.47
CA GLU A 272 6.12 -17.52 -10.85
C GLU A 272 6.90 -16.67 -9.82
N PHE A 273 6.35 -16.39 -8.64
CA PHE A 273 7.22 -15.93 -7.55
C PHE A 273 7.94 -17.14 -6.97
N GLU A 274 9.21 -17.35 -7.36
CA GLU A 274 10.11 -18.14 -6.51
C GLU A 274 10.09 -17.49 -5.12
N LEU A 275 9.42 -18.15 -4.18
CA LEU A 275 9.52 -17.82 -2.77
C LEU A 275 10.97 -18.06 -2.39
N HIS A 276 11.81 -17.03 -2.50
CA HIS A 276 13.10 -17.04 -1.84
C HIS A 276 12.81 -17.33 -0.36
N GLU A 277 13.33 -18.45 0.15
CA GLU A 277 13.10 -18.94 1.53
C GLU A 277 13.53 -17.91 2.60
N THR A 278 14.20 -16.84 2.20
CA THR A 278 14.63 -15.70 3.01
C THR A 278 13.67 -14.51 2.99
N ILE A 279 12.41 -14.66 2.58
CA ILE A 279 11.38 -13.64 2.83
C ILE A 279 11.06 -13.64 4.32
N LEU A 280 11.92 -13.00 5.10
CA LEU A 280 11.55 -12.44 6.38
C LEU A 280 10.30 -11.60 6.11
N PRO A 281 9.17 -11.81 6.80
CA PRO A 281 8.11 -10.84 6.73
C PRO A 281 8.69 -9.53 7.28
N PRO A 282 8.63 -8.39 6.58
CA PRO A 282 8.40 -7.13 7.24
C PRO A 282 7.15 -7.34 8.06
N PRO A 283 7.31 -7.44 9.37
CA PRO A 283 6.16 -7.55 10.22
C PRO A 283 5.42 -6.20 10.06
N LEU A 284 4.18 -6.05 10.55
CA LEU A 284 3.96 -4.86 11.39
C LEU A 284 5.14 -4.91 12.36
N SER A 285 6.25 -4.20 12.07
CA SER A 285 7.57 -4.65 12.53
C SER A 285 7.47 -4.91 14.03
N ARG A 286 8.23 -5.84 14.61
CA ARG A 286 8.21 -5.98 16.08
C ARG A 286 8.25 -4.60 16.76
N GLU A 287 8.97 -3.68 16.12
CA GLU A 287 8.95 -2.23 16.31
C GLU A 287 7.59 -1.53 16.04
N GLY A 288 6.93 -1.64 14.88
CA GLY A 288 5.57 -1.13 14.65
C GLY A 288 4.53 -1.57 15.69
N LYS A 289 4.45 -2.88 16.02
CA LYS A 289 3.58 -3.38 17.11
C LYS A 289 3.99 -2.86 18.48
N LEU A 290 5.28 -2.59 18.67
CA LEU A 290 5.80 -2.00 19.91
C LEU A 290 5.42 -0.52 20.01
N ILE A 291 5.57 0.26 18.94
CA ILE A 291 5.18 1.67 18.86
C ILE A 291 3.70 1.83 19.18
N GLU A 292 2.83 1.00 18.58
CA GLU A 292 1.40 1.01 18.88
C GLU A 292 1.10 0.72 20.37
N LYS A 293 1.78 -0.28 20.95
CA LYS A 293 1.66 -0.59 22.39
C LYS A 293 2.13 0.56 23.28
N LEU A 294 3.20 1.25 22.89
CA LEU A 294 3.70 2.42 23.62
C LEU A 294 2.72 3.59 23.53
N GLU A 295 2.09 3.82 22.37
CA GLU A 295 1.06 4.84 22.15
C GLU A 295 -0.18 4.55 23.03
N GLN A 296 -0.70 3.32 23.01
CA GLN A 296 -1.84 2.94 23.87
C GLN A 296 -1.53 3.04 25.36
N ALA A 297 -0.31 2.69 25.78
CA ALA A 297 0.13 2.84 27.16
C ALA A 297 0.24 4.32 27.57
N HIS A 298 0.74 5.17 26.66
CA HIS A 298 0.82 6.62 26.85
C HIS A 298 -0.56 7.24 27.10
N GLU A 299 -1.55 6.89 26.28
CA GLU A 299 -2.92 7.42 26.41
C GLU A 299 -3.55 7.03 27.74
N LYS A 300 -3.39 5.76 28.15
CA LYS A 300 -3.89 5.26 29.44
C LYS A 300 -3.25 6.00 30.61
N LEU A 301 -1.92 6.18 30.58
CA LEU A 301 -1.20 6.90 31.64
C LEU A 301 -1.58 8.39 31.66
N THR A 302 -1.79 9.01 30.50
CA THR A 302 -2.27 10.40 30.40
C THR A 302 -3.65 10.56 31.02
N HIS A 303 -4.55 9.61 30.80
CA HIS A 303 -5.88 9.64 31.41
C HIS A 303 -5.81 9.46 32.93
N LEU A 304 -5.02 8.48 33.40
CA LEU A 304 -4.81 8.26 34.83
C LEU A 304 -4.18 9.48 35.51
N TRP A 305 -3.19 10.12 34.88
CA TRP A 305 -2.51 11.28 35.44
C TRP A 305 -3.44 12.49 35.62
N LYS A 306 -4.42 12.66 34.73
CA LYS A 306 -5.45 13.70 34.87
C LYS A 306 -6.44 13.44 36.02
N GLN A 307 -6.54 12.21 36.49
CA GLN A 307 -7.43 11.80 37.58
C GLN A 307 -6.75 11.84 38.96
N ILE A 308 -5.45 12.12 39.02
CA ILE A 308 -4.72 12.23 40.28
C ILE A 308 -5.08 13.55 40.97
N ASP A 309 -5.55 13.45 42.21
CA ASP A 309 -5.77 14.60 43.09
C ASP A 309 -4.42 15.21 43.50
N PRO A 310 -4.13 16.49 43.16
CA PRO A 310 -2.89 17.16 43.54
C PRO A 310 -2.66 17.27 45.05
N LEU A 311 -3.67 17.01 45.90
CA LEU A 311 -3.58 17.04 47.36
C LEU A 311 -3.47 15.65 48.01
N GLY A 312 -3.53 14.56 47.25
CA GLY A 312 -3.56 13.19 47.76
C GLY A 312 -2.18 12.60 48.04
N GLY A 313 -1.65 12.71 49.25
CA GLY A 313 -0.42 12.01 49.67
C GLY A 313 -0.61 10.51 49.96
N THR A 314 -1.20 9.73 49.04
CA THR A 314 -1.48 8.30 49.25
C THR A 314 -0.56 7.37 48.47
N GLU A 315 -0.35 6.15 48.97
CA GLU A 315 0.42 5.06 48.35
C GLU A 315 0.02 4.79 46.87
N ILE A 316 -1.23 5.13 46.50
CA ILE A 316 -1.76 5.05 45.13
C ILE A 316 -0.97 5.97 44.18
N ASN A 317 -0.63 7.18 44.61
CA ASN A 317 0.13 8.14 43.81
C ASN A 317 1.58 7.69 43.62
N GLN A 318 2.16 7.01 44.62
CA GLN A 318 3.50 6.42 44.51
C GLN A 318 3.53 5.31 43.46
N ARG A 319 2.60 4.35 43.51
CA ARG A 319 2.52 3.25 42.52
C ARG A 319 2.27 3.75 41.10
N GLN A 320 1.48 4.81 40.94
CA GLN A 320 1.24 5.43 39.63
C GLN A 320 2.48 6.17 39.11
N ASN A 321 3.22 6.85 39.99
CA ASN A 321 4.48 7.49 39.64
C ASN A 321 5.55 6.47 39.22
N GLU A 322 5.65 5.33 39.92
CA GLU A 322 6.55 4.24 39.55
C GLU A 322 6.22 3.68 38.15
N LYS A 323 4.94 3.41 37.87
CA LYS A 323 4.50 2.98 36.53
C LYS A 323 4.83 3.99 35.44
N LEU A 324 4.69 5.29 35.74
CA LEU A 324 5.03 6.36 34.82
C LEU A 324 6.53 6.42 34.54
N GLN A 325 7.35 6.29 35.59
CA GLN A 325 8.81 6.26 35.47
C GLN A 325 9.29 5.05 34.64
N ASP A 326 8.74 3.87 34.89
CA ASP A 326 9.06 2.66 34.13
C ASP A 326 8.65 2.79 32.66
N PHE A 327 7.47 3.35 32.40
CA PHE A 327 7.02 3.64 31.04
C PHE A 327 7.97 4.61 30.33
N ASN A 328 8.32 5.73 30.96
CA ASN A 328 9.23 6.72 30.36
C ASN A 328 10.61 6.14 30.08
N LYS A 329 11.18 5.36 31.01
CA LYS A 329 12.44 4.64 30.80
C LYS A 329 12.37 3.69 29.61
N LYS A 330 11.26 2.98 29.45
CA LYS A 330 11.05 2.07 28.33
C LYS A 330 10.99 2.82 27.00
N VAL A 331 10.21 3.89 26.91
CA VAL A 331 10.14 4.73 25.70
C VAL A 331 11.51 5.31 25.37
N GLN A 332 12.23 5.82 26.36
CA GLN A 332 13.58 6.35 26.18
C GLN A 332 14.56 5.28 25.67
N ALA A 333 14.52 4.07 26.22
CA ALA A 333 15.37 2.97 25.77
C ALA A 333 15.08 2.55 24.33
N GLU A 334 13.82 2.52 23.90
CA GLU A 334 13.47 2.22 22.50
C GLU A 334 13.87 3.37 21.56
N PHE A 335 13.65 4.62 21.97
CA PHE A 335 14.07 5.78 21.20
C PHE A 335 15.60 5.84 21.00
N GLN A 336 16.37 5.54 22.05
CA GLN A 336 17.83 5.47 22.01
C GLN A 336 18.35 4.43 21.01
N LYS A 337 17.62 3.33 20.78
CA LYS A 337 18.01 2.35 19.74
C LYS A 337 17.94 2.93 18.34
N GLN A 338 17.00 3.84 18.07
CA GLN A 338 16.90 4.52 16.78
C GLN A 338 17.95 5.64 16.65
N TYR A 339 18.35 6.25 17.78
CA TYR A 339 19.30 7.37 17.84
C TYR A 339 20.45 7.08 18.81
N PRO A 340 21.36 6.13 18.50
CA PRO A 340 22.39 5.68 19.45
C PRO A 340 23.39 6.78 19.82
N ASP A 341 23.63 7.73 18.93
CA ASP A 341 24.63 8.78 19.10
C ASP A 341 24.08 10.05 19.78
N VAL A 342 22.76 10.12 20.00
CA VAL A 342 22.11 11.27 20.60
C VAL A 342 22.07 11.12 22.12
N GLN A 343 22.64 12.08 22.84
CA GLN A 343 22.51 12.12 24.31
C GLN A 343 21.09 12.58 24.68
N LEU A 344 20.30 11.67 25.28
CA LEU A 344 18.91 11.94 25.65
C LEU A 344 18.79 12.51 27.08
N LYS A 345 17.92 13.50 27.26
CA LYS A 345 17.44 13.92 28.58
C LYS A 345 16.51 12.86 29.18
N PRO A 346 16.32 12.82 30.51
CA PRO A 346 15.32 11.95 31.12
C PRO A 346 13.91 12.23 30.56
N PHE A 347 13.20 11.18 30.15
CA PHE A 347 11.86 11.34 29.59
C PHE A 347 10.80 11.59 30.68
N TYR A 348 9.89 12.52 30.38
CA TYR A 348 8.64 12.75 31.08
C TYR A 348 7.47 12.35 30.18
N LEU A 349 6.24 12.30 30.72
CA LEU A 349 5.08 11.86 29.94
C LEU A 349 4.90 12.64 28.62
N SER A 350 5.09 13.96 28.65
CA SER A 350 5.03 14.81 27.45
C SER A 350 6.15 14.51 26.46
N THR A 351 7.38 14.36 26.95
CA THR A 351 8.57 14.00 26.15
C THR A 351 8.43 12.61 25.52
N SER A 352 7.90 11.64 26.26
CA SER A 352 7.59 10.29 25.75
C SER A 352 6.60 10.32 24.59
N LYS A 353 5.61 11.25 24.59
CA LYS A 353 4.71 11.40 23.45
C LYS A 353 5.46 11.82 22.20
N THR A 354 6.30 12.85 22.31
CA THR A 354 7.12 13.35 21.19
C THR A 354 8.03 12.26 20.65
N ALA A 355 8.68 11.48 21.52
CA ALA A 355 9.52 10.35 21.10
C ALA A 355 8.73 9.26 20.36
N ILE A 356 7.53 8.89 20.86
CA ILE A 356 6.64 7.91 20.18
C ILE A 356 6.23 8.45 18.81
N ASP A 357 5.88 9.73 18.69
CA ASP A 357 5.49 10.34 17.42
C ASP A 357 6.62 10.35 16.39
N ILE A 358 7.87 10.59 16.83
CA ILE A 358 9.05 10.50 15.97
C ILE A 358 9.32 9.04 15.57
N MET A 359 9.27 8.08 16.50
CA MET A 359 9.44 6.66 16.15
C MET A 359 8.36 6.19 15.18
N LYS A 360 7.13 6.65 15.36
CA LYS A 360 6.00 6.40 14.46
C LYS A 360 6.25 7.02 13.09
N HIS A 361 6.71 8.26 13.04
CA HIS A 361 7.12 8.91 11.79
C HIS A 361 8.20 8.09 11.07
N ASN A 362 9.31 7.77 11.76
CA ASN A 362 10.41 6.98 11.20
C ASN A 362 9.95 5.62 10.68
N HIS A 363 9.05 4.97 11.43
CA HIS A 363 8.49 3.69 11.02
C HIS A 363 7.59 3.82 9.77
N LEU A 364 6.82 4.91 9.68
CA LEU A 364 5.92 5.16 8.56
C LEU A 364 6.67 5.59 7.29
N THR A 365 7.72 6.40 7.41
CA THR A 365 8.51 6.89 6.28
C THR A 365 9.64 5.94 5.87
N GLY A 366 10.11 5.10 6.80
CA GLY A 366 11.32 4.29 6.59
C GLY A 366 12.62 5.08 6.71
N GLU A 367 12.54 6.37 7.03
CA GLU A 367 13.67 7.29 7.15
C GLU A 367 13.80 7.79 8.58
N LYS A 368 15.04 7.88 9.10
CA LYS A 368 15.27 8.50 10.41
C LYS A 368 15.14 10.02 10.28
N MET A 369 14.23 10.60 11.05
CA MET A 369 14.09 12.05 11.14
C MET A 369 15.36 12.68 11.71
N ASP A 370 15.88 13.72 11.06
CA ASP A 370 16.89 14.60 11.63
C ASP A 370 16.27 15.43 12.77
N LEU A 371 16.75 15.22 13.99
CA LEU A 371 16.19 15.84 15.18
C LEU A 371 16.46 17.36 15.25
N HIS A 372 17.42 17.90 14.49
CA HIS A 372 17.66 19.35 14.39
C HIS A 372 16.68 20.01 13.41
N ASN A 373 16.23 19.26 12.40
CA ASN A 373 15.31 19.72 11.36
C ASN A 373 13.86 19.26 11.58
N GLY A 374 13.53 18.71 12.76
CA GLY A 374 12.18 18.20 13.09
C GLY A 374 11.02 19.20 12.91
N LYS A 375 11.32 20.51 12.80
CA LYS A 375 10.31 21.54 12.49
C LYS A 375 9.69 21.38 11.10
N GLU A 376 10.45 20.89 10.13
CA GLU A 376 9.96 20.61 8.78
C GLU A 376 8.89 19.51 8.77
N PHE A 377 8.93 18.64 9.79
CA PHE A 377 8.00 17.54 10.01
C PHE A 377 6.89 17.88 11.01
N GLY A 378 6.74 19.17 11.37
CA GLY A 378 5.67 19.66 12.23
C GLY A 378 5.94 19.57 13.74
N PHE A 379 7.13 19.16 14.17
CA PHE A 379 7.50 19.14 15.59
C PHE A 379 7.96 20.52 16.07
N LYS A 380 7.55 20.92 17.27
CA LYS A 380 8.01 22.18 17.86
C LYS A 380 9.45 22.02 18.34
N SER A 381 10.32 22.99 18.03
CA SER A 381 11.71 23.01 18.51
C SER A 381 11.79 22.92 20.04
N SER A 382 10.82 23.49 20.76
CA SER A 382 10.73 23.39 22.22
C SER A 382 10.52 21.97 22.74
N ASP A 383 9.90 21.09 21.96
CA ASP A 383 9.64 19.70 22.34
C ASP A 383 10.85 18.81 21.98
N LEU A 384 11.50 19.08 20.85
CA LEU A 384 12.77 18.44 20.46
C LEU A 384 13.89 18.77 21.48
N ASN A 385 13.96 20.03 21.94
CA ASN A 385 14.93 20.44 22.96
C ASN A 385 14.71 19.77 24.34
N LYS A 386 13.52 19.19 24.59
CA LYS A 386 13.25 18.40 25.81
C LYS A 386 13.74 16.96 25.66
N LEU A 387 13.92 16.46 24.44
CA LEU A 387 14.44 15.13 24.15
C LEU A 387 15.97 15.08 24.24
N ILE A 388 16.63 16.09 23.66
CA ILE A 388 18.08 16.08 23.42
C ILE A 388 18.83 16.92 24.45
N ASP A 389 19.95 16.39 24.92
CA ASP A 389 20.94 17.11 25.70
C ASP A 389 22.01 17.73 24.79
N GLN A 390 21.86 19.03 24.50
CA GLN A 390 22.79 19.79 23.65
C GLN A 390 24.13 20.10 24.34
N GLY A 391 24.35 19.63 25.58
CA GLY A 391 25.48 20.01 26.43
C GLY A 391 26.87 19.56 25.95
N LYS A 392 26.98 18.68 24.94
CA LYS A 392 28.27 18.16 24.44
C LYS A 392 28.67 18.53 23.02
N GLU A 393 27.75 19.01 22.17
CA GLU A 393 28.10 19.36 20.78
C GLU A 393 29.05 20.57 20.71
N MET A 394 28.97 21.50 21.66
CA MET A 394 29.87 22.66 21.71
C MET A 394 31.34 22.34 22.07
N GLU A 395 31.65 21.11 22.52
CA GLU A 395 33.04 20.71 22.84
C GLU A 395 33.74 19.98 21.68
N MET A 396 33.02 19.50 20.66
CA MET A 396 33.63 18.87 19.47
C MET A 396 33.84 19.83 18.29
N GLU A 397 33.21 21.01 18.32
CA GLU A 397 33.42 22.09 17.32
C GLU A 397 34.48 23.14 17.76
N ARG A 398 35.14 22.93 18.90
CA ARG A 398 36.32 23.70 19.35
C ARG A 398 37.57 22.85 19.25
#